data_AF-X5CRC0-F1
#
_entry.id   AF-X5CRC0-F1
#
_cell.length_a   1.000
_cell.length_b   1.000
_cell.length_c   1.000
_cell.angle_alpha   90.00
_cell.angle_beta   90.00
_cell.angle_gamma   90.00
#
_symmetry.space_group_name_H-M   'P 1'
#
loop_
_entity.id
_entity.type
_entity.pdbx_description
1 polymer ?
#
loop_
_entity_poly.entity_id
_entity_poly.type
_entity_poly.pdbx_seq_one_letter_code
_entity_poly.pdbx_strand_id
1 'polypeptide(L)'
;FLSGCTVQHNLINETPSQIVQGHNQVIHQYFDEKNTSGVLVIQTDKKINLYGNALSRANTEYVPASTFKMLNALIGLENQKTDINEIFKWKGEKRSFTAWEKDMTLGEAMKLSAVPVYQELARRIGLDLMQKEVKRIGFGNAEIGQQVDNFWLVGPLKVTPIQEVEFVSQLAHTQLPFSEKVQANVKNMLLLEESNGYKIFGKT
;
A
#
# COMPACT_ATOMS: atom_id res chain seq x y z
N PHE A 1 -61.07 -2.93 23.38
CA PHE A 1 -60.11 -3.31 22.31
C PHE A 1 -59.36 -2.06 21.88
N LEU A 2 -58.09 -2.22 21.52
CA LEU A 2 -57.07 -1.22 21.16
C LEU A 2 -56.20 -0.71 22.32
N SER A 3 -55.23 -1.56 22.68
CA SER A 3 -54.01 -1.17 23.38
C SER A 3 -53.00 -0.67 22.34
N GLY A 4 -52.57 0.59 22.42
CA GLY A 4 -51.52 1.15 21.57
C GLY A 4 -50.15 0.98 22.22
N CYS A 5 -49.35 0.03 21.75
CA CYS A 5 -47.94 -0.06 22.10
C CYS A 5 -47.17 1.08 21.43
N THR A 6 -46.77 2.09 22.21
CA THR A 6 -45.77 3.07 21.80
C THR A 6 -44.39 2.44 22.00
N VAL A 7 -43.74 2.07 20.90
CA VAL A 7 -42.31 1.72 20.93
C VAL A 7 -41.54 3.02 21.07
N GLN A 8 -41.08 3.32 22.29
CA GLN A 8 -40.05 4.34 22.50
C GLN A 8 -38.77 3.84 21.82
N HIS A 9 -38.45 4.40 20.65
CA HIS A 9 -37.09 4.38 20.14
C HIS A 9 -36.26 5.28 21.05
N ASN A 10 -35.62 4.69 22.06
CA ASN A 10 -34.51 5.32 22.75
C ASN A 10 -33.37 5.47 21.75
N LEU A 11 -33.30 6.62 21.10
CA LEU A 11 -32.08 7.09 20.45
C LEU A 11 -31.09 7.39 21.57
N ILE A 12 -30.25 6.39 21.88
CA ILE A 12 -29.09 6.60 22.74
C ILE A 12 -28.16 7.51 21.94
N ASN A 13 -28.12 8.80 22.30
CA ASN A 13 -27.13 9.73 21.78
C ASN A 13 -25.77 9.35 22.37
N GLU A 14 -25.04 8.49 21.67
CA GLU A 14 -23.67 8.15 22.04
C GLU A 14 -22.79 9.40 21.94
N THR A 15 -21.97 9.61 22.96
CA THR A 15 -20.96 10.67 22.94
C THR A 15 -19.85 10.31 21.95
N PRO A 16 -19.12 11.30 21.39
CA PRO A 16 -17.98 11.03 20.51
C PRO A 16 -16.93 10.08 21.12
N SER A 17 -16.77 10.10 22.45
CA SER A 17 -15.88 9.18 23.16
C SER A 17 -16.38 7.73 23.13
N GLN A 18 -17.69 7.51 23.25
CA GLN A 18 -18.30 6.19 23.20
C GLN A 18 -18.24 5.60 21.79
N ILE A 19 -18.47 6.42 20.76
CA ILE A 19 -18.36 6.01 19.35
C ILE A 19 -16.93 5.54 19.04
N VAL A 20 -15.91 6.30 19.48
CA VAL A 20 -14.50 5.92 19.28
C VAL A 20 -14.14 4.64 20.03
N GLN A 21 -14.64 4.46 21.26
CA GLN A 21 -14.42 3.24 22.03
C GLN A 21 -15.08 2.02 21.35
N GLY A 22 -16.30 2.18 20.82
CA GLY A 22 -17.00 1.14 20.07
C GLY A 22 -16.27 0.72 18.80
N HIS A 23 -15.76 1.68 18.01
CA HIS A 23 -14.96 1.38 16.82
C HIS A 23 -13.68 0.59 17.15
N ASN A 24 -12.99 0.97 18.22
CA ASN A 24 -11.77 0.28 18.66
C ASN A 24 -12.04 -1.20 19.00
N GLN A 25 -13.12 -1.47 19.74
CA GLN A 25 -13.51 -2.83 20.11
C GLN A 25 -13.85 -3.68 18.88
N VAL A 26 -14.68 -3.16 17.97
CA VAL A 26 -15.13 -3.90 16.79
C VAL A 26 -13.95 -4.24 15.87
N ILE A 27 -13.07 -3.28 15.58
CA ILE A 27 -11.91 -3.53 14.72
C ILE A 27 -10.93 -4.50 15.39
N HIS A 28 -10.72 -4.40 16.71
CA HIS A 28 -9.91 -5.38 17.44
C HIS A 28 -10.44 -6.80 17.24
N GLN A 29 -11.75 -6.99 17.41
CA GLN A 29 -12.40 -8.29 17.25
C GLN A 29 -12.24 -8.86 15.83
N TYR A 30 -12.29 -8.04 14.78
CA TYR A 30 -12.04 -8.51 13.41
C TYR A 30 -10.66 -9.15 13.22
N PHE A 31 -9.62 -8.69 13.92
CA PHE A 31 -8.31 -9.32 13.87
C PHE A 31 -8.28 -10.61 14.71
N ASP A 32 -8.90 -10.63 15.88
CA ASP A 32 -8.99 -11.82 16.74
C ASP A 32 -9.74 -12.98 16.05
N GLU A 33 -10.85 -12.68 15.36
CA GLU A 33 -11.63 -13.66 14.60
C GLU A 33 -10.83 -14.32 13.46
N LYS A 34 -9.74 -13.67 13.01
CA LYS A 34 -8.80 -14.22 12.01
C LYS A 34 -7.61 -14.94 12.64
N ASN A 35 -7.56 -15.05 13.96
CA ASN A 35 -6.49 -15.71 14.73
C ASN A 35 -5.10 -15.19 14.33
N THR A 36 -4.95 -13.89 14.14
CA THR A 36 -3.70 -13.25 13.74
C THR A 36 -3.48 -11.94 14.49
N SER A 37 -2.23 -11.48 14.53
CA SER A 37 -1.86 -10.20 15.11
C SER A 37 -1.70 -9.13 14.03
N GLY A 38 -2.47 -8.05 14.13
CA GLY A 38 -2.43 -6.99 13.13
C GLY A 38 -2.76 -5.61 13.67
N VAL A 39 -2.44 -4.62 12.84
CA VAL A 39 -2.71 -3.21 13.09
C VAL A 39 -3.23 -2.58 11.80
N LEU A 40 -4.22 -1.71 11.95
CA LEU A 40 -4.72 -0.82 10.92
C LEU A 40 -4.37 0.61 11.32
N VAL A 41 -3.61 1.30 10.48
CA VAL A 41 -3.23 2.69 10.67
C VAL A 41 -4.09 3.54 9.74
N ILE A 42 -4.86 4.47 10.30
CA ILE A 42 -5.68 5.42 9.53
C ILE A 42 -5.13 6.82 9.75
N GLN A 43 -4.73 7.46 8.65
CA GLN A 43 -4.41 8.87 8.64
C GLN A 43 -5.56 9.66 8.00
N THR A 44 -6.06 10.65 8.71
CA THR A 44 -7.00 11.65 8.18
C THR A 44 -6.40 13.02 8.42
N ASP A 45 -6.18 13.77 7.34
CA ASP A 45 -5.32 14.95 7.32
C ASP A 45 -3.93 14.63 7.90
N LYS A 46 -3.60 15.20 9.06
CA LYS A 46 -2.34 14.94 9.80
C LYS A 46 -2.53 14.06 11.03
N LYS A 47 -3.75 13.63 11.34
CA LYS A 47 -4.04 12.84 12.54
C LYS A 47 -3.97 11.35 12.20
N ILE A 48 -3.14 10.63 12.95
CA ILE A 48 -3.03 9.18 12.89
C ILE A 48 -3.85 8.55 14.01
N ASN A 49 -4.63 7.53 13.68
CA ASN A 49 -5.32 6.67 14.63
C ASN A 49 -4.92 5.20 14.37
N LEU A 50 -4.77 4.43 15.45
CA LEU A 50 -4.37 3.03 15.40
C LEU A 50 -5.54 2.14 15.85
N TYR A 51 -5.80 1.08 15.10
CA TYR A 51 -6.82 0.08 15.40
C TYR A 51 -6.25 -1.34 15.23
N GLY A 52 -6.91 -2.34 15.82
CA GLY A 52 -6.50 -3.76 15.74
C GLY A 52 -6.06 -4.32 17.10
N ASN A 53 -5.57 -5.56 17.10
CA ASN A 53 -5.24 -6.32 18.31
C ASN A 53 -3.73 -6.34 18.67
N ALA A 54 -2.88 -5.72 17.83
CA ALA A 54 -1.44 -5.66 18.06
C ALA A 54 -0.88 -4.28 17.71
N LEU A 55 -1.33 -3.24 18.43
CA LEU A 55 -1.04 -1.83 18.12
C LEU A 55 0.45 -1.47 18.11
N SER A 56 1.29 -2.17 18.87
CA SER A 56 2.76 -1.98 18.87
C SER A 56 3.38 -2.20 17.48
N ARG A 57 2.72 -2.98 16.61
CA ARG A 57 3.15 -3.21 15.23
C ARG A 57 3.19 -1.93 14.40
N ALA A 58 2.45 -0.89 14.77
CA ALA A 58 2.42 0.38 14.03
C ALA A 58 3.80 1.05 13.88
N ASN A 59 4.69 0.84 14.86
CA ASN A 59 6.05 1.36 14.90
C ASN A 59 7.11 0.26 14.75
N THR A 60 6.72 -0.97 14.39
CA THR A 60 7.66 -2.07 14.17
C THR A 60 8.01 -2.14 12.69
N GLU A 61 9.29 -2.30 12.38
CA GLU A 61 9.80 -2.40 11.03
C GLU A 61 9.54 -3.79 10.42
N TYR A 62 9.01 -3.83 9.19
CA TYR A 62 8.85 -5.03 8.39
C TYR A 62 9.42 -4.80 6.99
N VAL A 63 9.78 -5.87 6.28
CA VAL A 63 10.03 -5.75 4.84
C VAL A 63 8.75 -5.26 4.15
N PRO A 64 8.84 -4.29 3.22
CA PRO A 64 7.65 -3.75 2.53
C PRO A 64 7.00 -4.80 1.60
N ALA A 65 7.75 -5.82 1.18
CA ALA A 65 7.31 -6.76 0.16
C ALA A 65 6.77 -6.02 -1.07
N SER A 66 5.58 -6.36 -1.54
CA SER A 66 5.04 -5.83 -2.80
C SER A 66 4.45 -4.43 -2.71
N THR A 67 4.33 -3.82 -1.52
CA THR A 67 3.97 -2.39 -1.39
C THR A 67 5.03 -1.51 -2.06
N PHE A 68 6.30 -1.92 -2.01
CA PHE A 68 7.42 -1.24 -2.65
C PHE A 68 7.26 -1.07 -4.17
N LYS A 69 6.40 -1.86 -4.83
CA LYS A 69 6.10 -1.69 -6.26
C LYS A 69 5.61 -0.28 -6.58
N MET A 70 4.92 0.39 -5.64
CA MET A 70 4.52 1.81 -5.78
C MET A 70 5.75 2.71 -6.00
N LEU A 71 6.74 2.63 -5.10
CA LEU A 71 7.95 3.44 -5.19
C LEU A 71 8.85 3.01 -6.36
N ASN A 72 8.96 1.71 -6.64
CA ASN A 72 9.69 1.20 -7.80
C ASN A 72 9.12 1.78 -9.12
N ALA A 73 7.79 1.80 -9.27
CA ALA A 73 7.14 2.43 -10.44
C ALA A 73 7.40 3.94 -10.53
N LEU A 74 7.30 4.67 -9.42
CA LEU A 74 7.60 6.11 -9.38
C LEU A 74 9.03 6.39 -9.85
N ILE A 75 10.01 5.67 -9.29
CA ILE A 75 11.43 5.82 -9.64
C ILE A 75 11.67 5.47 -11.11
N GLY A 76 11.12 4.35 -11.56
CA GLY A 76 11.29 3.86 -12.92
C GLY A 76 10.73 4.80 -13.98
N LEU A 77 9.54 5.36 -13.74
CA LEU A 77 8.89 6.30 -14.66
C LEU A 77 9.59 7.67 -14.64
N GLU A 78 9.93 8.20 -13.46
CA GLU A 78 10.61 9.50 -13.35
C GLU A 78 11.96 9.49 -14.06
N ASN A 79 12.69 8.38 -13.95
CA ASN A 79 14.01 8.21 -14.57
C ASN A 79 13.95 7.54 -15.96
N GLN A 80 12.77 7.50 -16.59
CA GLN A 80 12.58 7.04 -17.97
C GLN A 80 13.14 5.64 -18.25
N LYS A 81 13.05 4.73 -17.27
CA LYS A 81 13.47 3.32 -17.38
C LYS A 81 12.41 2.42 -17.99
N THR A 82 11.19 2.95 -18.09
CA THR A 82 10.00 2.39 -18.73
C THR A 82 9.03 3.55 -18.97
N ASP A 83 8.01 3.32 -19.78
CA ASP A 83 6.81 4.15 -19.82
C ASP A 83 5.56 3.34 -19.42
N ILE A 84 4.38 3.97 -19.38
CA ILE A 84 3.13 3.32 -18.93
C ILE A 84 2.54 2.36 -19.96
N ASN A 85 2.98 2.45 -21.22
CA ASN A 85 2.50 1.66 -22.35
C ASN A 85 3.49 0.56 -22.74
N GLU A 86 4.73 0.59 -22.25
CA GLU A 86 5.71 -0.46 -22.49
C GLU A 86 5.16 -1.83 -22.07
N ILE A 87 5.34 -2.81 -22.96
CA ILE A 87 5.00 -4.21 -22.71
C ILE A 87 6.26 -4.96 -22.28
N PHE A 88 6.27 -5.43 -21.03
CA PHE A 88 7.29 -6.34 -20.51
C PHE A 88 6.99 -7.75 -21.03
N LYS A 89 7.85 -8.23 -21.93
CA LYS A 89 7.66 -9.54 -22.56
C LYS A 89 7.99 -10.69 -21.62
N TRP A 90 7.13 -11.71 -21.62
CA TRP A 90 7.41 -13.00 -21.01
C TRP A 90 8.20 -13.87 -21.99
N LYS A 91 9.29 -14.51 -21.53
CA LYS A 91 10.21 -15.26 -22.40
C LYS A 91 9.96 -16.77 -22.40
N GLY A 92 8.80 -17.21 -21.90
CA GLY A 92 8.41 -18.62 -21.89
C GLY A 92 8.85 -19.40 -20.64
N GLU A 93 9.59 -18.77 -19.72
CA GLU A 93 10.02 -19.42 -18.48
C GLU A 93 8.84 -19.70 -17.54
N LYS A 94 8.85 -20.84 -16.84
CA LYS A 94 7.83 -21.18 -15.84
C LYS A 94 7.91 -20.20 -14.67
N ARG A 95 6.76 -19.67 -14.24
CA ARG A 95 6.65 -18.74 -13.10
C ARG A 95 5.82 -19.35 -11.96
N SER A 96 5.92 -18.74 -10.77
CA SER A 96 5.19 -19.15 -9.57
C SER A 96 3.67 -19.12 -9.75
N PHE A 97 3.16 -18.26 -10.64
CA PHE A 97 1.76 -18.15 -10.97
C PHE A 97 1.59 -18.08 -12.49
N THR A 98 0.65 -18.87 -13.04
CA THR A 98 0.32 -18.86 -14.47
C THR A 98 -0.18 -17.50 -14.94
N ALA A 99 -0.82 -16.73 -14.06
CA ALA A 99 -1.23 -15.35 -14.35
C ALA A 99 -0.05 -14.41 -14.68
N TRP A 100 1.18 -14.78 -14.31
CA TRP A 100 2.40 -14.03 -14.64
C TRP A 100 3.06 -14.46 -15.96
N GLU A 101 2.59 -15.55 -16.57
CA GLU A 101 3.12 -16.14 -17.81
C GLU A 101 2.47 -15.48 -19.04
N LYS A 102 2.58 -14.15 -19.09
CA LYS A 102 2.09 -13.33 -20.20
C LYS A 102 2.84 -12.01 -20.26
N ASP A 103 2.79 -11.40 -21.42
CA ASP A 103 3.18 -10.02 -21.65
C ASP A 103 2.29 -9.08 -20.83
N MET A 104 2.87 -8.04 -20.23
CA MET A 104 2.10 -7.11 -19.42
C MET A 104 2.73 -5.71 -19.35
N THR A 105 1.89 -4.70 -19.20
CA THR A 105 2.30 -3.35 -18.83
C THR A 105 2.65 -3.26 -17.34
N LEU A 106 3.29 -2.14 -16.93
CA LEU A 106 3.59 -1.90 -15.52
C LEU A 106 2.32 -1.84 -14.65
N GLY A 107 1.22 -1.30 -15.18
CA GLY A 107 -0.06 -1.21 -14.49
C GLY A 107 -0.75 -2.56 -14.31
N GLU A 108 -0.69 -3.43 -15.32
CA GLU A 108 -1.18 -4.81 -15.18
C GLU A 108 -0.34 -5.61 -14.20
N ALA A 109 0.99 -5.45 -14.25
CA ALA A 109 1.91 -6.05 -13.30
C ALA A 109 1.67 -5.57 -11.86
N MET A 110 1.25 -4.32 -11.67
CA MET A 110 0.89 -3.75 -10.35
C MET A 110 -0.27 -4.54 -9.74
N LYS A 111 -1.35 -4.72 -10.51
CA LYS A 111 -2.58 -5.42 -10.10
C LYS A 111 -2.34 -6.89 -9.82
N LEU A 112 -1.58 -7.56 -10.69
CA LEU A 112 -1.22 -8.98 -10.54
C LEU A 112 -0.10 -9.22 -9.52
N SER A 113 0.46 -8.15 -8.95
CA SER A 113 1.65 -8.16 -8.12
C SER A 113 2.82 -8.95 -8.75
N ALA A 114 2.97 -8.87 -10.07
CA ALA A 114 3.93 -9.67 -10.84
C ALA A 114 5.37 -9.26 -10.53
N VAL A 115 6.00 -10.00 -9.61
CA VAL A 115 7.37 -9.74 -9.14
C VAL A 115 8.38 -9.66 -10.29
N PRO A 116 8.38 -10.56 -11.31
CA PRO A 116 9.40 -10.54 -12.36
C PRO A 116 9.48 -9.23 -13.17
N VAL A 117 8.34 -8.55 -13.38
CA VAL A 117 8.31 -7.25 -14.09
C VAL A 117 8.95 -6.16 -13.25
N TYR A 118 8.67 -6.12 -11.95
CA TYR A 118 9.24 -5.12 -11.05
C TYR A 118 10.71 -5.40 -10.71
N GLN A 119 11.14 -6.67 -10.78
CA GLN A 119 12.56 -7.03 -10.74
C GLN A 119 13.28 -6.55 -11.99
N GLU A 120 12.67 -6.70 -13.17
CA GLU A 120 13.23 -6.18 -14.42
C GLU A 120 13.36 -4.66 -14.38
N LEU A 121 12.31 -3.96 -13.94
CA LEU A 121 12.37 -2.52 -13.75
C LEU A 121 13.47 -2.10 -12.77
N ALA A 122 13.59 -2.80 -11.63
CA ALA A 122 14.64 -2.53 -10.65
C ALA A 122 16.05 -2.72 -11.22
N ARG A 123 16.27 -3.74 -12.06
CA ARG A 123 17.55 -3.95 -12.77
C ARG A 123 17.85 -2.83 -13.77
N ARG A 124 16.83 -2.34 -14.50
CA ARG A 124 16.99 -1.20 -15.43
C ARG A 124 17.30 0.12 -14.70
N ILE A 125 16.71 0.31 -13.52
CA ILE A 125 17.04 1.43 -12.63
C ILE A 125 18.49 1.31 -12.16
N GLY A 126 18.90 0.11 -11.73
CA GLY A 126 20.25 -0.17 -11.24
C GLY A 126 20.43 0.20 -9.77
N LEU A 127 21.42 -0.43 -9.12
CA LEU A 127 21.60 -0.35 -7.67
C LEU A 127 21.85 1.09 -7.18
N ASP A 128 22.77 1.81 -7.83
CA ASP A 128 23.19 3.16 -7.39
C ASP A 128 22.03 4.17 -7.45
N LEU A 129 21.29 4.17 -8.56
CA LEU A 129 20.14 5.07 -8.72
C LEU A 129 19.01 4.68 -7.76
N MET A 130 18.73 3.38 -7.60
CA MET A 130 17.70 2.91 -6.67
C MET A 130 18.05 3.34 -5.23
N GLN A 131 19.28 3.15 -4.79
CA GLN A 131 19.72 3.54 -3.44
C GLN A 131 19.64 5.05 -3.25
N LYS A 132 20.06 5.84 -4.24
CA LYS A 132 19.96 7.30 -4.21
C LYS A 132 18.52 7.76 -4.06
N GLU A 133 17.60 7.18 -4.84
CA GLU A 133 16.19 7.55 -4.85
C GLU A 133 15.49 7.12 -3.56
N VAL A 134 15.66 5.87 -3.11
CA VAL A 134 15.09 5.39 -1.84
C VAL A 134 15.55 6.28 -0.67
N LYS A 135 16.82 6.70 -0.65
CA LYS A 135 17.36 7.64 0.35
C LYS A 135 16.78 9.04 0.22
N ARG A 136 16.63 9.56 -1.00
CA ARG A 136 16.04 10.88 -1.27
C ARG A 136 14.59 10.96 -0.81
N ILE A 137 13.83 9.88 -0.97
CA ILE A 137 12.44 9.77 -0.51
C ILE A 137 12.37 9.55 1.00
N GLY A 138 13.39 8.93 1.60
CA GLY A 138 13.37 8.56 3.02
C GLY A 138 12.38 7.42 3.30
N PHE A 139 12.27 6.46 2.37
CA PHE A 139 11.34 5.34 2.53
C PHE A 139 11.87 4.32 3.54
N GLY A 140 11.21 4.20 4.69
CA GLY A 140 11.58 3.26 5.74
C GLY A 140 12.97 3.54 6.32
N ASN A 141 13.76 2.50 6.55
CA ASN A 141 15.18 2.63 6.94
C ASN A 141 16.09 3.07 5.78
N ALA A 142 15.56 3.16 4.56
CA ALA A 142 16.26 3.57 3.33
C ALA A 142 17.49 2.73 2.96
N GLU A 143 17.59 1.49 3.44
CA GLU A 143 18.70 0.58 3.15
C GLU A 143 18.29 -0.46 2.11
N ILE A 144 18.94 -0.52 0.94
CA ILE A 144 18.62 -1.55 -0.08
C ILE A 144 19.69 -2.64 -0.22
N GLY A 145 20.82 -2.51 0.48
CA GLY A 145 21.90 -3.49 0.42
C GLY A 145 22.60 -3.51 -0.95
N GLN A 146 23.01 -4.70 -1.41
CA GLN A 146 23.79 -4.87 -2.64
C GLN A 146 23.04 -5.59 -3.77
N GLN A 147 21.85 -6.14 -3.48
CA GLN A 147 21.06 -6.89 -4.45
C GLN A 147 19.80 -6.10 -4.84
N VAL A 148 19.85 -5.48 -6.03
CA VAL A 148 18.81 -4.55 -6.50
C VAL A 148 17.45 -5.20 -6.80
N ASP A 149 17.37 -6.51 -6.97
CA ASP A 149 16.15 -7.18 -7.46
C ASP A 149 15.40 -8.02 -6.42
N ASN A 150 15.76 -7.94 -5.13
CA ASN A 150 15.01 -8.61 -4.06
C ASN A 150 15.00 -7.87 -2.71
N PHE A 151 15.65 -6.72 -2.57
CA PHE A 151 15.83 -6.06 -1.26
C PHE A 151 14.51 -5.73 -0.53
N TRP A 152 13.42 -5.52 -1.26
CA TRP A 152 12.10 -5.27 -0.68
C TRP A 152 11.39 -6.55 -0.22
N LEU A 153 11.80 -7.73 -0.70
CA LEU A 153 11.22 -9.03 -0.35
C LEU A 153 11.88 -9.64 0.88
N VAL A 154 13.21 -9.51 0.98
CA VAL A 154 14.02 -10.23 1.99
C VAL A 154 14.85 -9.31 2.88
N GLY A 155 14.75 -8.00 2.69
CA GLY A 155 15.60 -7.01 3.35
C GLY A 155 16.88 -6.71 2.54
N PRO A 156 17.69 -5.73 2.98
CA PRO A 156 17.66 -5.11 4.30
C PRO A 156 16.57 -4.05 4.48
N LEU A 157 15.91 -3.63 3.41
CA LEU A 157 14.88 -2.59 3.45
C LEU A 157 13.75 -2.99 4.39
N LYS A 158 13.45 -2.09 5.34
CA LYS A 158 12.26 -2.21 6.20
C LYS A 158 11.57 -0.88 6.34
N VAL A 159 10.29 -0.93 6.67
CA VAL A 159 9.40 0.22 6.86
C VAL A 159 8.37 -0.12 7.94
N THR A 160 7.92 0.88 8.69
CA THR A 160 6.83 0.72 9.65
C THR A 160 5.46 0.98 9.00
N PRO A 161 4.35 0.43 9.53
CA PRO A 161 3.02 0.76 9.05
C PRO A 161 2.68 2.27 9.11
N ILE A 162 3.24 3.02 10.06
CA ILE A 162 3.10 4.48 10.09
C ILE A 162 3.81 5.14 8.89
N GLN A 163 5.04 4.72 8.59
CA GLN A 163 5.76 5.25 7.43
C GLN A 163 5.07 4.88 6.10
N GLU A 164 4.47 3.69 6.00
CA GLU A 164 3.64 3.29 4.84
C GLU A 164 2.42 4.21 4.67
N VAL A 165 1.68 4.52 5.76
CA VAL A 165 0.50 5.40 5.65
C VAL A 165 0.90 6.84 5.28
N GLU A 166 2.03 7.33 5.80
CA GLU A 166 2.56 8.64 5.46
C GLU A 166 2.98 8.72 3.98
N PHE A 167 3.68 7.70 3.49
CA PHE A 167 4.09 7.59 2.09
C PHE A 167 2.87 7.59 1.15
N VAL A 168 1.86 6.75 1.42
CA VAL A 168 0.68 6.68 0.54
C VAL A 168 -0.21 7.92 0.65
N SER A 169 -0.24 8.57 1.83
CA SER A 169 -0.92 9.86 2.00
C SER A 169 -0.26 10.96 1.16
N GLN A 170 1.07 11.03 1.15
CA GLN A 170 1.82 11.95 0.28
C GLN A 170 1.56 11.65 -1.21
N LEU A 171 1.58 10.38 -1.62
CA LEU A 171 1.25 9.99 -2.99
C LEU A 171 -0.18 10.41 -3.37
N ALA A 172 -1.16 10.17 -2.49
CA ALA A 172 -2.55 10.53 -2.72
C ALA A 172 -2.72 12.04 -2.97
N HIS A 173 -1.97 12.87 -2.24
CA HIS A 173 -2.00 14.34 -2.34
C HIS A 173 -0.97 14.93 -3.33
N THR A 174 -0.30 14.09 -4.12
CA THR A 174 0.72 14.50 -5.10
C THR A 174 1.88 15.29 -4.44
N GLN A 175 2.28 14.90 -3.23
CA GLN A 175 3.29 15.59 -2.42
C GLN A 175 4.67 14.89 -2.43
N LEU A 176 4.79 13.72 -3.05
CA LEU A 176 6.10 13.11 -3.20
C LEU A 176 6.96 13.93 -4.17
N PRO A 177 8.29 13.96 -4.00
CA PRO A 177 9.19 14.73 -4.86
C PRO A 177 9.45 14.01 -6.20
N PHE A 178 8.39 13.75 -6.94
CA PHE A 178 8.36 13.25 -8.32
C PHE A 178 7.45 14.16 -9.14
N SER A 179 7.57 14.15 -10.46
CA SER A 179 6.66 14.91 -11.32
C SER A 179 5.19 14.53 -11.06
N GLU A 180 4.29 15.53 -11.12
CA GLU A 180 2.86 15.31 -10.91
C GLU A 180 2.29 14.26 -11.86
N LYS A 181 2.77 14.25 -13.11
CA LYS A 181 2.41 13.26 -14.12
C LYS A 181 2.77 11.84 -13.69
N VAL A 182 3.97 11.62 -13.15
CA VAL A 182 4.42 10.29 -12.70
C VAL A 182 3.59 9.83 -11.50
N GLN A 183 3.33 10.70 -10.54
CA GLN A 183 2.47 10.38 -9.40
C GLN A 183 1.04 10.03 -9.84
N ALA A 184 0.45 10.81 -10.75
CA ALA A 184 -0.88 10.53 -11.31
C ALA A 184 -0.92 9.18 -12.04
N ASN A 185 0.11 8.87 -12.84
CA ASN A 185 0.22 7.59 -13.54
C ASN A 185 0.25 6.41 -12.56
N VAL A 186 1.08 6.48 -11.51
CA VAL A 186 1.16 5.40 -10.51
C VAL A 186 -0.14 5.27 -9.72
N LYS A 187 -0.80 6.37 -9.33
CA LYS A 187 -2.13 6.34 -8.68
C LYS A 187 -3.15 5.59 -9.53
N ASN A 188 -3.18 5.81 -10.84
CA ASN A 188 -4.10 5.12 -11.74
C ASN A 188 -3.86 3.60 -11.81
N MET A 189 -2.64 3.13 -11.54
CA MET A 189 -2.31 1.70 -11.47
C MET A 189 -2.83 1.03 -10.18
N LEU A 190 -3.16 1.82 -9.16
CA LEU A 190 -3.48 1.36 -7.82
C LEU A 190 -4.98 1.24 -7.53
N LEU A 191 -5.87 1.59 -8.48
CA LEU A 191 -7.31 1.42 -8.30
C LEU A 191 -7.64 -0.08 -8.15
N LEU A 192 -8.19 -0.45 -6.99
CA LEU A 192 -8.60 -1.82 -6.65
C LEU A 192 -10.11 -2.00 -6.80
N GLU A 193 -10.88 -1.05 -6.27
CA GLU A 193 -12.34 -1.14 -6.21
C GLU A 193 -12.98 0.25 -6.36
N GLU A 194 -14.15 0.29 -7.00
CA GLU A 194 -15.01 1.46 -7.06
C GLU A 194 -16.45 1.04 -6.75
N SER A 195 -17.06 1.68 -5.76
CA SER A 195 -18.43 1.36 -5.32
C SER A 195 -19.10 2.58 -4.72
N ASN A 196 -20.34 2.86 -5.14
CA ASN A 196 -21.17 3.97 -4.64
C ASN A 196 -20.45 5.35 -4.61
N GLY A 197 -19.63 5.62 -5.62
CA GLY A 197 -18.84 6.87 -5.73
C GLY A 197 -17.54 6.90 -4.91
N TYR A 198 -17.26 5.86 -4.12
CA TYR A 198 -15.99 5.69 -3.40
C TYR A 198 -15.01 4.87 -4.23
N LYS A 199 -13.73 5.23 -4.16
CA LYS A 199 -12.62 4.53 -4.83
C LYS A 199 -11.59 4.10 -3.81
N ILE A 200 -11.23 2.83 -3.83
CA ILE A 200 -10.15 2.27 -3.01
C ILE A 200 -8.92 2.12 -3.89
N PHE A 201 -7.88 2.87 -3.54
CA PHE A 201 -6.55 2.73 -4.12
C PHE A 201 -5.65 2.04 -3.12
N GLY A 202 -4.89 1.04 -3.55
CA GLY A 202 -4.02 0.32 -2.63
C GLY A 202 -3.08 -0.66 -3.32
N LYS A 203 -2.16 -1.19 -2.51
CA LYS A 203 -1.24 -2.24 -2.92
C LYS A 203 -1.10 -3.30 -1.83
N THR A 204 -1.11 -4.55 -2.26
CA THR A 204 -0.91 -5.76 -1.43
C THR A 204 0.46 -6.39 -1.62
#